data_AF-A0AAW4V6R4-F1
#
_entry.id   AF-A0AAW4V6R4-F1
#
_cell.length_a   1.000
_cell.length_b   1.000
_cell.length_c   1.000
_cell.angle_alpha   90.00
_cell.angle_beta   90.00
_cell.angle_gamma   90.00
#
_symmetry.space_group_name_H-M   'P 1'
#
loop_
_entity.id
_entity.type
_entity.pdbx_description
1 polymer ?
#
loop_
_entity_poly.entity_id
_entity_poly.type
_entity_poly.pdbx_seq_one_letter_code
_entity_poly.pdbx_strand_id
1 'polypeptide(L)'
;IKQLTEPNGIGVRIDSYVYEGYEIPVFYDPMIGKLIVWATTRQYAIERMRRVLYEYKITGLKTNLSYLKRIMHTPDFVKGEYNTLFIEKNSRMLLRGNGNNEEIENMAMIASYIDYLMNLEENKS
;
A
#
# COMPACT_ATOMS: atom_id res chain seq x y z
N ILE A 1 -10.88 -13.99 -0.05
CA ILE A 1 -9.51 -13.48 0.22
C ILE A 1 -8.55 -14.61 -0.01
N LYS A 2 -7.56 -14.44 -0.89
CA LYS A 2 -6.61 -15.51 -1.22
C LYS A 2 -5.44 -15.55 -0.24
N GLN A 3 -4.93 -14.38 0.15
CA GLN A 3 -3.86 -14.22 1.13
C GLN A 3 -4.12 -12.97 1.96
N LEU A 4 -3.83 -13.03 3.26
CA LEU A 4 -3.99 -11.95 4.22
C LEU A 4 -2.72 -11.84 5.08
N THR A 5 -2.05 -10.70 5.01
CA THR A 5 -0.92 -10.38 5.88
C THR A 5 -1.20 -9.05 6.56
N GLU A 6 -1.56 -9.15 7.84
CA GLU A 6 -1.91 -8.01 8.67
C GLU A 6 -0.66 -7.36 9.29
N PRO A 7 -0.54 -6.01 9.24
CA PRO A 7 0.55 -5.31 9.91
C PRO A 7 0.38 -5.36 11.43
N ASN A 8 1.50 -5.42 12.15
CA ASN A 8 1.53 -5.48 13.60
C ASN A 8 2.52 -4.48 14.19
N GLY A 9 2.49 -4.33 15.52
CA GLY A 9 3.46 -3.54 16.29
C GLY A 9 2.83 -2.49 17.20
N ILE A 10 3.68 -1.79 17.93
CA ILE A 10 3.25 -0.80 18.93
C ILE A 10 2.45 0.32 18.26
N GLY A 11 1.27 0.60 18.83
CA GLY A 11 0.37 1.65 18.34
C GLY A 11 -0.31 1.30 17.02
N VAL A 12 -0.43 0.02 16.66
CA VAL A 12 -1.17 -0.48 15.50
C VAL A 12 -2.27 -1.41 15.99
N ARG A 13 -3.49 -1.23 15.47
CA ARG A 13 -4.64 -2.09 15.76
C ARG A 13 -5.43 -2.32 14.48
N ILE A 14 -5.93 -3.55 14.32
CA ILE A 14 -6.80 -3.93 13.21
C ILE A 14 -8.09 -4.48 13.80
N ASP A 15 -9.21 -3.90 13.38
CA ASP A 15 -10.54 -4.44 13.64
C ASP A 15 -11.09 -4.97 12.32
N SER A 16 -11.10 -6.29 12.16
CA SER A 16 -11.59 -6.97 10.96
C SER A 16 -12.35 -8.25 11.33
N TYR A 17 -13.21 -8.70 10.42
CA TYR A 17 -13.90 -9.98 10.51
C TYR A 17 -13.42 -10.98 9.44
N VAL A 18 -12.49 -10.57 8.57
CA VAL A 18 -12.05 -11.40 7.45
C VAL A 18 -10.85 -12.25 7.81
N TYR A 19 -10.70 -13.37 7.11
CA TYR A 19 -9.57 -14.29 7.22
C TYR A 19 -9.25 -14.89 5.84
N GLU A 20 -8.12 -15.60 5.72
CA GLU A 20 -7.78 -16.28 4.47
C GLU A 20 -8.85 -17.30 4.08
N GLY A 21 -9.23 -17.32 2.80
CA GLY A 21 -10.36 -18.10 2.30
C GLY A 21 -11.73 -17.44 2.47
N TYR A 22 -11.87 -16.36 3.26
CA TYR A 22 -13.16 -15.68 3.45
C TYR A 22 -13.70 -15.10 2.14
N GLU A 23 -14.95 -15.39 1.81
CA GLU A 23 -15.64 -14.85 0.63
C GLU A 23 -16.48 -13.63 1.02
N ILE A 24 -16.27 -12.50 0.36
CA ILE A 24 -17.00 -11.27 0.66
C ILE A 24 -18.36 -11.33 -0.05
N PRO A 25 -19.48 -11.31 0.69
CA PRO A 25 -20.81 -11.34 0.10
C PRO A 25 -21.12 -10.03 -0.61
N VAL A 26 -21.78 -10.12 -1.78
CA VAL A 26 -22.16 -8.95 -2.60
C VAL A 26 -23.32 -8.13 -2.01
N PHE A 27 -24.05 -8.70 -1.05
CA PHE A 27 -25.25 -8.09 -0.47
C PHE A 27 -24.98 -7.17 0.72
N TYR A 28 -23.73 -7.11 1.20
CA TYR A 28 -23.35 -6.31 2.37
C TYR A 28 -22.30 -5.25 2.00
N ASP A 29 -22.02 -4.37 2.95
CA ASP A 29 -20.98 -3.36 2.81
C ASP A 29 -19.61 -4.03 2.50
N PRO A 30 -18.85 -3.52 1.50
CA PRO A 30 -17.55 -4.07 1.13
C PRO A 30 -16.43 -3.79 2.15
N MET A 31 -16.71 -3.17 3.30
CA MET A 31 -15.72 -2.85 4.33
C MET A 31 -15.09 -4.13 4.91
N ILE A 32 -13.82 -4.35 4.60
CA ILE A 32 -13.04 -5.52 5.03
C ILE A 32 -12.56 -5.37 6.49
N GLY A 33 -12.27 -4.16 6.93
CA GLY A 33 -11.78 -3.89 8.27
C GLY A 33 -11.29 -2.45 8.44
N LYS A 34 -10.90 -2.12 9.68
CA LYS A 34 -10.39 -0.80 10.08
C LYS A 34 -8.95 -0.94 10.54
N LEU A 35 -8.04 -0.23 9.87
CA LEU A 35 -6.63 -0.11 10.28
C LEU A 35 -6.46 1.18 11.07
N ILE A 36 -6.05 1.06 12.32
CA ILE A 36 -5.96 2.16 13.28
C ILE A 36 -4.51 2.27 13.74
N VAL A 37 -3.99 3.50 13.75
CA VAL A 37 -2.68 3.79 14.34
C VAL A 37 -2.78 4.90 15.36
N TRP A 38 -1.96 4.80 16.40
CA TRP A 38 -1.81 5.84 17.42
C TRP A 38 -0.34 6.27 17.48
N ALA A 39 -0.07 7.55 17.70
CA ALA A 39 1.27 8.10 17.98
C ALA A 39 1.18 9.37 18.83
N THR A 40 2.32 9.82 19.36
CA THR A 40 2.42 11.04 20.17
C THR A 40 2.25 12.33 19.36
N THR A 41 2.54 12.30 18.06
CA THR A 41 2.36 13.44 17.15
C THR A 41 1.67 12.99 15.87
N ARG A 42 1.01 13.94 15.20
CA ARG A 42 0.34 13.70 13.92
C ARG A 42 1.31 13.22 12.85
N GLN A 43 2.51 13.80 12.82
CA GLN A 43 3.57 13.41 11.90
C GLN A 43 3.96 11.95 12.11
N TYR A 44 4.20 11.52 13.36
CA TYR A 44 4.53 10.12 13.65
C TYR A 44 3.35 9.17 13.36
N ALA A 45 2.10 9.61 13.57
CA ALA A 45 0.93 8.82 13.20
C ALA A 45 0.86 8.60 11.68
N ILE A 46 1.16 9.63 10.88
CA ILE A 46 1.21 9.53 9.42
C ILE A 46 2.33 8.59 8.96
N GLU A 47 3.55 8.73 9.50
CA GLU A 47 4.65 7.83 9.13
C GLU A 47 4.36 6.38 9.53
N ARG A 48 3.78 6.16 10.72
CA ARG A 48 3.33 4.84 11.15
C ARG A 48 2.27 4.30 10.19
N MET A 49 1.28 5.11 9.80
CA MET A 49 0.23 4.72 8.85
C MET A 49 0.80 4.34 7.48
N ARG A 50 1.78 5.10 6.96
CA ARG A 50 2.47 4.76 5.70
C ARG A 50 3.14 3.40 5.76
N ARG A 51 3.89 3.13 6.84
CA ARG A 51 4.53 1.83 7.06
C ARG A 51 3.50 0.70 7.11
N VAL A 52 2.46 0.82 7.94
CA VAL A 52 1.49 -0.28 8.10
C VAL A 52 0.65 -0.50 6.84
N LEU A 53 0.31 0.54 6.08
CA LEU A 53 -0.34 0.38 4.79
C LEU A 53 0.57 -0.33 3.79
N TYR A 54 1.89 -0.08 3.84
CA TYR A 54 2.86 -0.78 3.00
C TYR A 54 2.93 -2.27 3.32
N GLU A 55 2.99 -2.61 4.61
CA GLU A 55 3.00 -3.97 5.15
C GLU A 55 1.69 -4.73 4.89
N TYR A 56 0.53 -4.05 4.94
CA TYR A 56 -0.77 -4.69 4.78
C TYR A 56 -0.97 -5.26 3.37
N LYS A 57 -0.99 -6.60 3.27
CA LYS A 57 -1.27 -7.32 2.01
C LYS A 57 -2.60 -8.05 2.11
N ILE A 58 -3.46 -7.80 1.13
CA ILE A 58 -4.71 -8.54 0.91
C ILE A 58 -4.77 -8.86 -0.57
N THR A 59 -4.90 -10.14 -0.93
CA THR A 59 -4.97 -10.59 -2.33
C THR A 59 -6.26 -11.34 -2.60
N GLY A 60 -6.57 -11.53 -3.90
CA GLY A 60 -7.79 -12.19 -4.36
C GLY A 60 -8.98 -11.24 -4.57
N LEU A 61 -8.81 -9.95 -4.30
CA LEU A 61 -9.77 -8.90 -4.62
C LEU A 61 -9.06 -7.55 -4.76
N LYS A 62 -9.75 -6.59 -5.38
CA LYS A 62 -9.29 -5.19 -5.41
C LYS A 62 -9.62 -4.53 -4.07
N THR A 63 -8.66 -3.79 -3.53
CA THR A 63 -8.83 -3.01 -2.29
C THR A 63 -8.48 -1.54 -2.54
N ASN A 64 -8.86 -0.67 -1.60
CA ASN A 64 -8.52 0.75 -1.64
C ASN A 64 -7.18 1.07 -0.96
N LEU A 65 -6.36 0.08 -0.60
CA LEU A 65 -5.09 0.29 0.12
C LEU A 65 -4.14 1.26 -0.62
N SER A 66 -3.99 1.11 -1.94
CA SER A 66 -3.15 2.03 -2.73
C SER A 66 -3.69 3.46 -2.73
N TYR A 67 -5.01 3.63 -2.72
CA TYR A 67 -5.64 4.94 -2.62
C TYR A 67 -5.36 5.59 -1.26
N LEU A 68 -5.54 4.83 -0.17
CA LEU A 68 -5.24 5.28 1.19
C LEU A 68 -3.74 5.63 1.36
N LYS A 69 -2.82 4.86 0.75
CA LYS A 69 -1.40 5.21 0.71
C LYS A 69 -1.18 6.60 0.11
N ARG A 70 -1.81 6.87 -1.04
CA ARG A 70 -1.66 8.17 -1.71
C ARG A 70 -2.17 9.32 -0.85
N ILE A 71 -3.28 9.16 -0.13
CA ILE A 71 -3.75 10.16 0.84
C ILE A 71 -2.67 10.47 1.87
N MET A 72 -2.00 9.46 2.42
CA MET A 72 -0.94 9.65 3.41
C MET A 72 0.28 10.41 2.86
N HIS A 73 0.45 10.49 1.54
CA HIS A 73 1.51 11.24 0.87
C HIS A 73 1.03 12.59 0.30
N THR A 74 -0.27 12.89 0.30
CA THR A 74 -0.79 14.16 -0.21
C THR A 74 -0.41 15.32 0.71
N PRO A 75 0.23 16.41 0.20
CA PRO A 75 0.68 17.53 1.03
C PRO A 75 -0.43 18.17 1.88
N ASP A 76 -1.61 18.40 1.30
CA ASP A 76 -2.78 18.94 2.01
C ASP A 76 -3.11 18.07 3.23
N PHE A 77 -3.13 16.72 3.06
CA PHE A 77 -3.35 15.79 4.16
C PHE A 77 -2.20 15.83 5.17
N VAL A 78 -0.94 15.86 4.73
CA VAL A 78 0.22 15.90 5.64
C VAL A 78 0.26 17.18 6.47
N LYS A 79 -0.17 18.32 5.91
CA LYS A 79 -0.23 19.61 6.62
C LYS A 79 -1.46 19.78 7.50
N GLY A 80 -2.52 19.01 7.27
CA GLY A 80 -3.80 19.21 7.96
C GLY A 80 -4.69 20.27 7.32
N GLU A 81 -4.39 20.69 6.09
CA GLU A 81 -5.05 21.78 5.37
C GLU A 81 -6.09 21.21 4.39
N TYR A 82 -7.18 20.65 4.92
CA TYR A 82 -8.22 20.01 4.12
C TYR A 82 -9.62 20.17 4.70
N ASN A 83 -10.62 20.04 3.81
CA ASN A 83 -12.04 20.06 4.14
C ASN A 83 -12.76 18.94 3.38
N THR A 84 -14.10 18.98 3.35
CA THR A 84 -14.93 17.98 2.65
C THR A 84 -14.66 17.87 1.14
N LEU A 85 -14.04 18.88 0.52
CA LEU A 85 -13.67 18.89 -0.90
C LEU A 85 -12.25 18.35 -1.18
N PHE A 86 -11.55 17.84 -0.16
CA PHE A 86 -10.18 17.33 -0.27
C PHE A 86 -9.98 16.37 -1.46
N ILE A 87 -10.89 15.41 -1.61
CA ILE A 87 -10.78 14.36 -2.63
C ILE A 87 -10.89 14.95 -4.03
N GLU A 88 -11.85 15.86 -4.26
CA GLU A 88 -12.06 16.51 -5.56
C GLU A 88 -10.85 17.36 -5.94
N LYS A 89 -10.36 18.18 -4.99
CA LYS A 89 -9.18 19.03 -5.16
C LYS A 89 -7.91 18.23 -5.49
N ASN A 90 -7.76 17.05 -4.90
CA ASN A 90 -6.57 16.20 -5.05
C ASN A 90 -6.78 15.00 -6.00
N SER A 91 -7.89 14.97 -6.73
CA SER A 91 -8.32 13.84 -7.58
C SER A 91 -7.22 13.33 -8.52
N ARG A 92 -6.52 14.22 -9.23
CA ARG A 92 -5.41 13.85 -10.13
C ARG A 92 -4.30 13.08 -9.42
N MET A 93 -3.94 13.48 -8.19
CA MET A 93 -2.90 12.81 -7.41
C MET A 93 -3.40 11.47 -6.85
N LEU A 94 -4.65 11.44 -6.38
CA LEU A 94 -5.24 10.27 -5.72
C LEU A 94 -5.67 9.16 -6.70
N LEU A 95 -5.96 9.51 -7.96
CA LEU A 95 -6.38 8.56 -9.01
C LEU A 95 -5.24 8.08 -9.90
N ARG A 96 -3.99 8.52 -9.67
CA ARG A 96 -2.85 7.91 -10.36
C ARG A 96 -2.89 6.40 -10.13
N GLY A 97 -3.08 5.66 -11.23
CA GLY A 97 -2.97 4.20 -11.22
C GLY A 97 -1.57 3.78 -10.79
N ASN A 98 -1.38 2.50 -10.50
CA ASN A 98 -0.04 1.91 -10.45
C ASN A 98 0.53 1.88 -11.89
N GLY A 99 0.85 3.05 -12.47
CA GLY A 99 1.91 3.18 -13.45
C GLY A 99 3.14 3.61 -12.65
N ASN A 100 4.24 2.87 -12.66
CA ASN A 100 4.97 2.51 -13.87
C ASN A 100 5.35 1.02 -13.88
N ASN A 101 4.65 0.21 -14.68
CA ASN A 101 5.16 -1.12 -15.04
C ASN A 101 6.51 -0.97 -15.77
N GLU A 102 6.68 0.10 -16.55
CA GLU A 102 7.88 0.33 -17.36
C GLU A 102 9.15 0.52 -16.53
N GLU A 103 9.11 1.26 -15.41
CA GLU A 103 10.29 1.40 -14.54
C GLU A 103 10.65 0.07 -13.85
N ILE A 104 9.65 -0.70 -13.44
CA ILE A 104 9.85 -2.02 -12.82
C ILE A 104 10.38 -3.02 -13.84
N GLU A 105 9.84 -3.01 -15.06
CA GLU A 105 10.30 -3.82 -16.20
C GLU A 105 11.73 -3.45 -16.60
N ASN A 106 12.04 -2.15 -16.68
CA ASN A 106 13.39 -1.67 -16.96
C ASN A 106 14.37 -2.10 -15.87
N MET A 107 13.99 -2.00 -14.59
CA MET A 107 14.84 -2.41 -13.48
C MET A 107 15.03 -3.93 -13.47
N ALA A 108 13.99 -4.72 -13.79
CA ALA A 108 14.10 -6.18 -13.92
C ALA A 108 14.99 -6.60 -15.10
N MET A 109 14.89 -5.91 -16.24
CA MET A 109 15.75 -6.10 -17.42
C MET A 109 17.22 -5.81 -17.11
N ILE A 110 17.50 -4.71 -16.40
CA ILE A 110 18.86 -4.38 -15.99
C ILE A 110 19.40 -5.42 -15.01
N ALA A 111 18.61 -5.81 -14.02
CA ALA A 111 19.02 -6.80 -13.02
C ALA A 111 19.31 -8.17 -13.64
N SER A 112 18.49 -8.64 -14.58
CA SER A 112 18.71 -9.93 -15.27
C SER A 112 19.96 -9.90 -16.15
N TYR A 113 20.24 -8.78 -16.82
CA TYR A 113 21.45 -8.63 -17.62
C TYR A 113 22.72 -8.61 -16.75
N ILE A 114 22.69 -7.90 -15.61
CA ILE A 114 23.81 -7.89 -14.65
C ILE A 114 24.07 -9.30 -14.11
N ASP A 115 23.01 -10.01 -13.69
CA ASP A 115 23.12 -11.38 -13.19
C ASP A 115 23.69 -12.34 -14.24
N TYR A 116 23.26 -12.20 -15.50
CA TYR A 116 23.83 -12.96 -16.62
C TYR A 116 25.33 -12.69 -16.81
N LEU A 117 25.77 -11.43 -16.74
CA LEU A 117 27.17 -11.07 -16.86
C LEU A 117 28.02 -11.64 -15.71
N MET A 118 27.52 -11.55 -14.47
CA MET A 118 28.24 -12.10 -13.31
C MET A 118 28.41 -13.62 -13.42
N ASN A 119 27.37 -14.34 -13.84
CA ASN A 119 27.43 -15.80 -14.05
C ASN A 119 28.36 -16.20 -15.22
N LEU A 120 28.55 -15.34 -16.22
CA LEU A 120 29.53 -15.58 -17.29
C LEU A 120 30.98 -15.39 -16.84
N GLU A 121 31.23 -14.50 -15.88
CA GLU A 121 32.58 -14.28 -15.32
C GLU A 121 32.98 -15.42 -14.38
N GLU A 122 32.04 -15.94 -13.58
CA GLU A 122 32.28 -17.10 -12.70
C GLU A 122 32.55 -18.40 -13.50
N ASN A 123 31.85 -18.62 -14.61
CA ASN A 123 32.06 -19.82 -15.46
C ASN A 123 33.28 -19.76 -16.39
N LYS A 124 34.00 -18.63 -16.41
CA LYS A 124 35.27 -18.46 -17.15
C LYS A 124 36.51 -18.66 -16.28
N SER A 125 36.35 -18.74 -14.96
CA SER A 125 37.40 -19.12 -14.00
C SER A 125 37.38 -20.61 -13.72
#